data_AF-A0A949A3P3-F1
#
_entry.id   AF-A0A949A3P3-F1
#
_cell.length_a   1.000
_cell.length_b   1.000
_cell.length_c   1.000
_cell.angle_alpha   90.00
_cell.angle_beta   90.00
_cell.angle_gamma   90.00
#
_symmetry.space_group_name_H-M   'P 1'
#
loop_
_entity.id
_entity.type
_entity.pdbx_description
1 polymer ?
#
loop_
_entity_poly.entity_id
_entity_poly.type
_entity_poly.pdbx_seq_one_letter_code
_entity_poly.pdbx_strand_id
1 'polypeptide(L)'
;MKAVILAGGRGARLAPFTDNIPKPMLPVGGKPILLHQIECLRRYGVNEVFLTVGYGAEAIRDFFGTGEKFAIKIHYVREETPLGTAGGLKELEGRIAEDFFLIYGDLLFDVHLPDFYAFHLEKKGIATLFVHPNDHPRDSDLLEIDSDRQLTAIFAKPHGREYLPNLSNAALYVLSPDIFQHLPTGRKADFMHDIFPDLLRDGQRVYAYKSAEYVKDMGTRERLAKVSRDYDTGKPARLSKRAGRPAVFLDRDGTLIEEVDLLHKAEDLCLFPFAAEAVKKINESGLLAILVTNQPVVARNLCSTEQLQVIHNKMESLLAEEHGAFLDDIFYCPHHPHGGFPDENPAYKRQCSCRKPAIGLIEQAVSLYNIDVSSSWMIGDTTVDIQTGKNAGLRTILVQTGQRGLDKRYPAEPDFVFKNLLSSAEYITNEQELAK
;
A
#
# COMPACT_ATOMS: atom_id res chain seq x y z
N MET A 1 18.72 -12.58 9.98
CA MET A 1 17.86 -12.14 8.86
C MET A 1 18.57 -12.42 7.56
N LYS A 2 17.90 -13.20 6.70
CA LYS A 2 18.35 -13.60 5.38
C LYS A 2 17.41 -13.04 4.31
N ALA A 3 17.90 -12.96 3.08
CA ALA A 3 17.06 -12.63 1.94
C ALA A 3 17.36 -13.54 0.74
N VAL A 4 16.34 -13.73 -0.09
CA VAL A 4 16.43 -14.35 -1.40
C VAL A 4 16.00 -13.31 -2.43
N ILE A 5 16.82 -13.10 -3.46
CA ILE A 5 16.49 -12.18 -4.56
C ILE A 5 16.39 -12.99 -5.86
N LEU A 6 15.24 -12.89 -6.52
CA LEU A 6 14.97 -13.52 -7.80
C LEU A 6 15.56 -12.68 -8.94
N ALA A 7 16.76 -13.04 -9.39
CA ALA A 7 17.57 -12.29 -10.34
C ALA A 7 17.77 -13.01 -11.70
N GLY A 8 16.96 -14.04 -12.00
CA GLY A 8 17.16 -14.90 -13.17
C GLY A 8 16.46 -14.50 -14.48
N GLY A 9 15.50 -13.56 -14.43
CA GLY A 9 14.64 -13.23 -15.56
C GLY A 9 15.36 -12.49 -16.71
N ARG A 10 15.06 -12.87 -17.96
CA ARG A 10 15.63 -12.24 -19.18
C ARG A 10 15.24 -10.76 -19.35
N GLY A 11 14.04 -10.37 -18.90
CA GLY A 11 13.59 -8.98 -19.01
C GLY A 11 13.20 -8.54 -20.43
N ALA A 12 12.73 -9.43 -21.31
CA ALA A 12 12.51 -9.16 -22.74
C ALA A 12 11.69 -7.91 -23.09
N ARG A 13 10.77 -7.46 -22.21
CA ARG A 13 9.99 -6.22 -22.38
C ARG A 13 10.81 -4.93 -22.29
N LEU A 14 12.06 -5.03 -21.86
CA LEU A 14 13.02 -3.93 -21.76
C LEU A 14 14.05 -3.94 -22.89
N ALA A 15 13.92 -4.80 -23.89
CA ALA A 15 14.79 -4.76 -25.06
C ALA A 15 14.80 -3.35 -25.70
N PRO A 16 15.96 -2.82 -26.16
CA PRO A 16 17.26 -3.50 -26.21
C PRO A 16 18.12 -3.35 -24.93
N PHE A 17 17.64 -2.67 -23.89
CA PHE A 17 18.45 -2.42 -22.68
C PHE A 17 18.92 -3.71 -21.99
N THR A 18 18.10 -4.76 -22.09
CA THR A 18 18.40 -6.07 -21.49
C THR A 18 19.04 -7.07 -22.46
N ASP A 19 19.49 -6.65 -23.64
CA ASP A 19 20.10 -7.57 -24.62
C ASP A 19 21.50 -8.03 -24.19
N ASN A 20 22.21 -7.20 -23.43
CA ASN A 20 23.57 -7.47 -22.96
C ASN A 20 23.75 -7.28 -21.44
N ILE A 21 22.72 -6.79 -20.74
CA ILE A 21 22.76 -6.49 -19.31
C ILE A 21 21.54 -7.16 -18.66
N PRO A 22 21.71 -8.05 -17.66
CA PRO A 22 20.55 -8.63 -16.99
C PRO A 22 19.75 -7.55 -16.27
N LYS A 23 18.43 -7.70 -16.22
CA LYS A 23 17.51 -6.68 -15.71
C LYS A 23 17.90 -6.11 -14.32
N PRO A 24 18.29 -6.92 -13.31
CA PRO A 24 18.73 -6.41 -12.01
C PRO A 24 19.99 -5.53 -12.05
N MET A 25 20.76 -5.60 -13.15
CA MET A 25 21.98 -4.81 -13.35
C MET A 25 21.75 -3.49 -14.10
N LEU A 26 20.52 -3.21 -14.54
CA LEU A 26 20.21 -1.93 -15.15
C LEU A 26 20.40 -0.79 -14.15
N PRO A 27 20.97 0.35 -14.57
CA PRO A 27 21.32 1.43 -13.66
C PRO A 27 20.13 2.34 -13.36
N VAL A 28 20.02 2.74 -12.10
CA VAL A 28 19.20 3.86 -11.62
C VAL A 28 20.10 4.71 -10.73
N GLY A 29 20.17 6.03 -10.97
CA GLY A 29 21.08 6.90 -10.22
C GLY A 29 22.56 6.48 -10.29
N GLY A 30 22.98 5.89 -11.42
CA GLY A 30 24.36 5.41 -11.63
C GLY A 30 24.71 4.09 -10.94
N LYS A 31 23.78 3.44 -10.24
CA LYS A 31 23.99 2.14 -9.58
C LYS A 31 23.06 1.05 -10.13
N PRO A 32 23.50 -0.21 -10.22
CA PRO A 32 22.62 -1.34 -10.48
C PRO A 32 21.44 -1.40 -9.50
N ILE A 33 20.25 -1.78 -9.96
CA ILE A 33 19.10 -2.00 -9.06
C ILE A 33 19.41 -3.02 -7.98
N LEU A 34 20.06 -4.12 -8.33
CA LEU A 34 20.43 -5.13 -7.35
C LEU A 34 21.34 -4.57 -6.25
N LEU A 35 22.16 -3.56 -6.57
CA LEU A 35 22.98 -2.88 -5.57
C LEU A 35 22.13 -2.01 -4.63
N HIS A 36 21.12 -1.31 -5.14
CA HIS A 36 20.15 -0.59 -4.29
C HIS A 36 19.43 -1.54 -3.33
N GLN A 37 19.00 -2.71 -3.82
CA GLN A 37 18.35 -3.73 -2.98
C GLN A 37 19.30 -4.23 -1.87
N ILE A 38 20.55 -4.57 -2.21
CA ILE A 38 21.56 -5.01 -1.24
C ILE A 38 21.88 -3.91 -0.21
N GLU A 39 22.03 -2.65 -0.64
CA GLU A 39 22.28 -1.52 0.27
C GLU A 39 21.11 -1.32 1.24
N CYS A 40 19.86 -1.44 0.78
CA CYS A 40 18.67 -1.38 1.65
C CYS A 40 18.62 -2.54 2.65
N LEU A 41 18.87 -3.77 2.20
CA LEU A 41 18.91 -4.96 3.05
C LEU A 41 19.97 -4.85 4.14
N ARG A 42 21.20 -4.49 3.75
CA ARG A 42 22.32 -4.31 4.68
C ARG A 42 22.03 -3.24 5.73
N ARG A 43 21.42 -2.12 5.34
CA ARG A 43 21.05 -1.03 6.25
C ARG A 43 20.25 -1.51 7.44
N TYR A 44 19.41 -2.54 7.26
CA TYR A 44 18.56 -3.10 8.29
C TYR A 44 19.05 -4.44 8.84
N GLY A 45 20.34 -4.76 8.67
CA GLY A 45 20.96 -5.91 9.34
C GLY A 45 20.76 -7.26 8.66
N VAL A 46 20.28 -7.29 7.41
CA VAL A 46 20.40 -8.50 6.58
C VAL A 46 21.87 -8.68 6.22
N ASN A 47 22.44 -9.84 6.57
CA ASN A 47 23.87 -10.12 6.43
C ASN A 47 24.18 -11.24 5.43
N GLU A 48 23.17 -11.99 4.97
CA GLU A 48 23.31 -13.09 4.03
C GLU A 48 22.18 -13.07 3.00
N VAL A 49 22.53 -13.14 1.71
CA VAL A 49 21.62 -13.05 0.57
C VAL A 49 21.87 -14.22 -0.38
N PHE A 50 20.79 -14.85 -0.84
CA PHE A 50 20.81 -15.85 -1.90
C PHE A 50 20.25 -15.21 -3.18
N LEU A 51 21.08 -15.12 -4.21
CA LEU A 51 20.67 -14.65 -5.54
C LEU A 51 20.32 -15.85 -6.40
N THR A 52 19.05 -15.98 -6.80
CA THR A 52 18.69 -16.94 -7.84
C THR A 52 18.97 -16.30 -9.20
N VAL A 53 19.98 -16.80 -9.91
CA VAL A 53 20.52 -16.19 -11.13
C VAL A 53 20.32 -17.11 -12.32
N GLY A 54 20.09 -16.53 -13.48
CA GLY A 54 19.82 -17.24 -14.73
C GLY A 54 20.47 -16.50 -15.89
N TYR A 55 19.65 -15.81 -16.70
CA TYR A 55 20.19 -14.97 -17.77
C TYR A 55 21.13 -13.89 -17.21
N GLY A 56 22.33 -13.77 -17.78
CA GLY A 56 23.34 -12.79 -17.34
C GLY A 56 23.97 -13.07 -15.97
N ALA A 57 23.90 -14.32 -15.47
CA ALA A 57 24.44 -14.69 -14.16
C ALA A 57 25.92 -14.30 -13.95
N GLU A 58 26.77 -14.43 -14.98
CA GLU A 58 28.20 -14.10 -14.85
C GLU A 58 28.41 -12.59 -14.62
N ALA A 59 27.65 -11.72 -15.30
CA ALA A 59 27.74 -10.27 -15.05
C ALA A 59 27.35 -9.89 -13.60
N ILE A 60 26.38 -10.59 -13.03
CA ILE A 60 26.01 -10.41 -11.62
C ILE A 60 27.16 -10.90 -10.72
N ARG A 61 27.70 -12.10 -10.96
CA ARG A 61 28.78 -12.69 -10.16
C ARG A 61 30.06 -11.86 -10.22
N ASP A 62 30.44 -11.37 -11.40
CA ASP A 62 31.65 -10.58 -11.61
C ASP A 62 31.57 -9.24 -10.84
N PHE A 63 30.39 -8.62 -10.81
CA PHE A 63 30.17 -7.38 -10.07
C PHE A 63 30.11 -7.61 -8.55
N PHE A 64 29.33 -8.59 -8.09
CA PHE A 64 29.03 -8.77 -6.68
C PHE A 64 30.02 -9.67 -5.91
N GLY A 65 30.68 -10.62 -6.58
CA GLY A 65 31.60 -11.56 -5.95
C GLY A 65 30.97 -12.31 -4.77
N THR A 66 31.72 -12.50 -3.69
CA THR A 66 31.21 -13.06 -2.42
C THR A 66 30.37 -12.07 -1.60
N GLY A 67 30.25 -10.82 -2.06
CA GLY A 67 29.57 -9.73 -1.35
C GLY A 67 30.43 -8.96 -0.34
N GLU A 68 31.66 -9.38 -0.08
CA GLU A 68 32.57 -8.76 0.90
C GLU A 68 32.73 -7.25 0.71
N LYS A 69 32.83 -6.78 -0.55
CA LYS A 69 32.92 -5.35 -0.91
C LYS A 69 31.71 -4.54 -0.42
N PHE A 70 30.56 -5.20 -0.25
CA PHE A 70 29.30 -4.61 0.19
C PHE A 70 29.00 -4.94 1.66
N ALA A 71 29.92 -5.59 2.36
CA ALA A 71 29.79 -6.12 3.73
C ALA A 71 28.51 -6.94 3.95
N ILE A 72 28.23 -7.83 2.99
CA ILE A 72 27.15 -8.81 3.03
C ILE A 72 27.65 -10.12 2.43
N LYS A 73 27.14 -11.26 2.87
CA LYS A 73 27.49 -12.56 2.30
C LYS A 73 26.54 -12.91 1.17
N ILE A 74 27.06 -13.20 -0.02
CA ILE A 74 26.25 -13.52 -1.20
C ILE A 74 26.46 -14.97 -1.62
N HIS A 75 25.36 -15.69 -1.77
CA HIS A 75 25.28 -17.03 -2.36
C HIS A 75 24.58 -16.96 -3.70
N TYR A 76 25.02 -17.78 -4.65
CA TYR A 76 24.38 -17.87 -5.96
C TYR A 76 23.72 -19.23 -6.11
N VAL A 77 22.49 -19.23 -6.60
CA VAL A 77 21.78 -20.42 -7.05
C VAL A 77 21.49 -20.25 -8.53
N ARG A 78 22.04 -21.11 -9.38
CA ARG A 78 21.86 -21.00 -10.82
C ARG A 78 20.61 -21.74 -11.24
N GLU A 79 19.68 -21.03 -11.87
CA GLU A 79 18.54 -21.61 -12.56
C GLU A 79 18.96 -21.91 -14.01
N GLU A 80 19.07 -23.19 -14.37
CA GLU A 80 19.35 -23.60 -15.75
C GLU A 80 18.14 -23.38 -16.67
N THR A 81 16.95 -23.61 -16.13
CA THR A 81 15.67 -23.40 -16.81
C THR A 81 14.83 -22.41 -16.01
N PRO A 82 14.14 -21.43 -16.62
CA PRO A 82 13.27 -20.51 -15.90
C PRO A 82 12.06 -21.24 -15.27
N LEU A 83 12.06 -21.40 -13.95
CA LEU A 83 11.00 -22.09 -13.19
C LEU A 83 9.95 -21.15 -12.58
N GLY A 84 9.82 -19.94 -13.12
CA GLY A 84 8.87 -18.94 -12.62
C GLY A 84 9.37 -18.27 -11.35
N THR A 85 8.47 -17.66 -10.59
CA THR A 85 8.82 -16.88 -9.39
C THR A 85 8.94 -17.73 -8.14
N ALA A 86 8.36 -18.94 -8.16
CA ALA A 86 8.34 -19.86 -7.02
C ALA A 86 9.15 -21.14 -7.25
N GLY A 87 9.22 -21.65 -8.48
CA GLY A 87 9.78 -22.99 -8.74
C GLY A 87 11.27 -23.12 -8.43
N GLY A 88 12.09 -22.09 -8.73
CA GLY A 88 13.52 -22.09 -8.43
C GLY A 88 13.84 -21.98 -6.93
N LEU A 89 12.87 -21.52 -6.13
CA LEU A 89 13.06 -21.30 -4.70
C LEU A 89 13.16 -22.61 -3.92
N LYS A 90 12.59 -23.72 -4.43
CA LYS A 90 12.65 -25.05 -3.79
C LYS A 90 14.09 -25.55 -3.59
N GLU A 91 15.03 -25.14 -4.44
CA GLU A 91 16.47 -25.49 -4.32
C GLU A 91 17.15 -24.91 -3.07
N LEU A 92 16.49 -23.99 -2.36
CA LEU A 92 16.96 -23.42 -1.09
C LEU A 92 16.44 -24.17 0.14
N GLU A 93 15.60 -25.19 -0.04
CA GLU A 93 15.11 -26.04 1.05
C GLU A 93 16.29 -26.65 1.82
N GLY A 94 16.23 -26.56 3.16
CA GLY A 94 17.30 -27.01 4.05
C GLY A 94 18.51 -26.08 4.15
N ARG A 95 18.64 -25.06 3.29
CA ARG A 95 19.70 -24.03 3.37
C ARG A 95 19.25 -22.79 4.15
N ILE A 96 17.95 -22.54 4.19
CA ILE A 96 17.31 -21.46 4.95
C ILE A 96 16.36 -22.09 5.97
N ALA A 97 16.62 -21.82 7.25
CA ALA A 97 15.89 -22.40 8.38
C ALA A 97 15.24 -21.32 9.28
N GLU A 98 15.35 -20.05 8.89
CA GLU A 98 14.76 -18.90 9.57
C GLU A 98 13.87 -18.13 8.59
N ASP A 99 12.95 -17.30 9.08
CA ASP A 99 12.13 -16.44 8.23
C ASP A 99 13.02 -15.49 7.42
N PHE A 100 12.70 -15.33 6.15
CA PHE A 100 13.55 -14.63 5.19
C PHE A 100 12.74 -13.72 4.27
N PHE A 101 13.39 -12.66 3.78
CA PHE A 101 12.81 -11.83 2.75
C PHE A 101 12.88 -12.53 1.39
N LEU A 102 11.79 -12.52 0.63
CA LEU A 102 11.81 -12.86 -0.80
C LEU A 102 11.52 -11.60 -1.63
N ILE A 103 12.39 -11.32 -2.59
CA ILE A 103 12.41 -10.05 -3.31
C ILE A 103 12.56 -10.33 -4.81
N TYR A 104 11.76 -9.67 -5.64
CA TYR A 104 11.98 -9.74 -7.08
C TYR A 104 13.12 -8.80 -7.47
N GLY A 105 14.06 -9.27 -8.28
CA GLY A 105 15.31 -8.56 -8.60
C GLY A 105 15.14 -7.30 -9.47
N ASP A 106 13.92 -6.98 -9.88
CA ASP A 106 13.56 -5.81 -10.69
C ASP A 106 12.87 -4.70 -9.91
N LEU A 107 12.81 -4.81 -8.58
CA LEU A 107 12.21 -3.81 -7.72
C LEU A 107 13.24 -2.77 -7.28
N LEU A 108 12.92 -1.49 -7.46
CA LEU A 108 13.53 -0.45 -6.64
C LEU A 108 12.64 -0.23 -5.41
N PHE A 109 13.22 -0.31 -4.21
CA PHE A 109 12.49 -0.07 -2.97
C PHE A 109 13.32 0.65 -1.91
N ASP A 110 12.62 1.36 -1.02
CA ASP A 110 13.17 1.92 0.22
C ASP A 110 12.12 1.79 1.33
N VAL A 111 12.17 0.64 2.02
CA VAL A 111 11.18 0.19 2.99
C VAL A 111 11.85 0.02 4.35
N HIS A 112 11.15 0.37 5.43
CA HIS A 112 11.55 0.06 6.80
C HIS A 112 11.37 -1.44 7.09
N LEU A 113 12.35 -2.23 6.62
CA LEU A 113 12.33 -3.69 6.73
C LEU A 113 12.11 -4.24 8.16
N PRO A 114 12.60 -3.60 9.25
CA PRO A 114 12.33 -4.08 10.61
C PRO A 114 10.85 -4.10 10.97
N ASP A 115 10.07 -3.09 10.57
CA ASP A 115 8.62 -3.07 10.82
C ASP A 115 7.92 -4.19 10.06
N PHE A 116 8.30 -4.37 8.79
CA PHE A 116 7.73 -5.41 7.94
C PHE A 116 8.03 -6.82 8.49
N TYR A 117 9.26 -7.05 8.95
CA TYR A 117 9.67 -8.32 9.56
C TYR A 117 9.00 -8.53 10.93
N ALA A 118 8.93 -7.50 11.78
CA ALA A 118 8.26 -7.57 13.07
C ALA A 118 6.77 -7.94 12.92
N PHE A 119 6.09 -7.36 11.93
CA PHE A 119 4.71 -7.72 11.61
C PHE A 119 4.57 -9.20 11.22
N HIS A 120 5.49 -9.74 10.42
CA HIS A 120 5.50 -11.17 10.07
C HIS A 120 5.64 -12.05 11.32
N LEU A 121 6.59 -11.71 12.20
CA LEU A 121 6.83 -12.44 13.45
C LEU A 121 5.63 -12.38 14.41
N GLU A 122 4.93 -11.26 14.47
CA GLU A 122 3.70 -11.10 15.25
C GLU A 122 2.59 -12.02 14.73
N LYS A 123 2.38 -12.02 13.42
CA LYS A 123 1.27 -12.75 12.77
C LYS A 123 1.52 -14.25 12.64
N LYS A 124 2.78 -14.69 12.58
CA LYS A 124 3.18 -16.11 12.50
C LYS A 124 2.50 -16.87 11.35
N GLY A 125 2.35 -16.20 10.21
CA GLY A 125 1.85 -16.81 8.99
C GLY A 125 2.97 -17.45 8.16
N ILE A 126 2.60 -18.28 7.19
CA ILE A 126 3.59 -18.88 6.27
C ILE A 126 4.19 -17.84 5.33
N ALA A 127 3.44 -16.79 5.03
CA ALA A 127 3.87 -15.67 4.19
C ALA A 127 3.25 -14.35 4.66
N THR A 128 3.99 -13.27 4.49
CA THR A 128 3.50 -11.91 4.60
C THR A 128 3.87 -11.13 3.35
N LEU A 129 2.86 -10.57 2.68
CA LEU A 129 2.99 -9.80 1.44
C LEU A 129 3.06 -8.32 1.75
N PHE A 130 4.03 -7.63 1.16
CA PHE A 130 4.00 -6.17 1.10
C PHE A 130 2.94 -5.76 0.07
N VAL A 131 1.95 -4.98 0.51
CA VAL A 131 0.82 -4.58 -0.33
C VAL A 131 0.57 -3.09 -0.24
N HIS A 132 0.11 -2.51 -1.34
CA HIS A 132 -0.27 -1.10 -1.40
C HIS A 132 -1.32 -0.85 -2.49
N PRO A 133 -2.14 0.21 -2.36
CA PRO A 133 -2.96 0.70 -3.48
C PRO A 133 -2.08 1.21 -4.62
N ASN A 134 -2.61 1.27 -5.83
CA ASN A 134 -1.87 1.82 -6.97
C ASN A 134 -2.74 2.67 -7.92
N ASP A 135 -2.08 3.35 -8.86
CA ASP A 135 -2.68 4.25 -9.85
C ASP A 135 -3.20 3.53 -11.11
N HIS A 136 -3.16 2.20 -11.15
CA HIS A 136 -3.57 1.36 -12.29
C HIS A 136 -4.08 -0.03 -11.83
N PRO A 137 -5.15 -0.10 -11.01
CA PRO A 137 -5.58 -1.35 -10.39
C PRO A 137 -6.02 -2.39 -11.43
N ARG A 138 -6.61 -1.97 -12.56
CA ARG A 138 -7.05 -2.84 -13.67
C ARG A 138 -5.90 -3.66 -14.31
N ASP A 139 -4.67 -3.18 -14.21
CA ASP A 139 -3.48 -3.84 -14.76
C ASP A 139 -2.78 -4.78 -13.78
N SER A 140 -3.30 -4.88 -12.56
CA SER A 140 -2.68 -5.59 -11.43
C SER A 140 -3.61 -6.70 -10.92
N ASP A 141 -3.03 -7.75 -10.36
CA ASP A 141 -3.80 -8.66 -9.52
C ASP A 141 -4.14 -7.95 -8.21
N LEU A 142 -5.40 -8.07 -7.77
CA LEU A 142 -5.91 -7.39 -6.58
C LEU A 142 -6.15 -8.38 -5.45
N LEU A 143 -6.02 -7.90 -4.22
CA LEU A 143 -6.06 -8.69 -3.00
C LEU A 143 -7.20 -8.23 -2.10
N GLU A 144 -7.93 -9.16 -1.51
CA GLU A 144 -8.89 -8.88 -0.43
C GLU A 144 -8.36 -9.44 0.88
N ILE A 145 -8.54 -8.67 1.95
CA ILE A 145 -8.02 -8.99 3.28
C ILE A 145 -9.12 -8.76 4.33
N ASP A 146 -9.04 -9.48 5.44
CA ASP A 146 -9.91 -9.25 6.59
C ASP A 146 -9.35 -8.16 7.54
N SER A 147 -10.06 -7.94 8.66
CA SER A 147 -9.66 -6.99 9.70
C SER A 147 -8.34 -7.34 10.40
N ASP A 148 -7.97 -8.61 10.42
CA ASP A 148 -6.70 -9.09 10.99
C ASP A 148 -5.54 -9.04 9.99
N ARG A 149 -5.79 -8.47 8.80
CA ARG A 149 -4.88 -8.38 7.66
C ARG A 149 -4.52 -9.74 7.07
N GLN A 150 -5.33 -10.76 7.28
CA GLN A 150 -5.18 -12.05 6.60
C GLN A 150 -5.75 -11.93 5.18
N LEU A 151 -5.03 -12.49 4.21
CA LEU A 151 -5.47 -12.59 2.82
C LEU A 151 -6.65 -13.56 2.71
N THR A 152 -7.76 -13.09 2.15
CA THR A 152 -8.99 -13.88 1.97
C THR A 152 -9.25 -14.25 0.52
N ALA A 153 -8.82 -13.42 -0.43
CA ALA A 153 -8.97 -13.69 -1.86
C ALA A 153 -7.91 -13.00 -2.72
N ILE A 154 -7.65 -13.59 -3.87
CA ILE A 154 -6.80 -13.05 -4.94
C ILE A 154 -7.65 -12.95 -6.21
N PHE A 155 -7.65 -11.79 -6.83
CA PHE A 155 -8.37 -11.49 -8.06
C PHE A 155 -7.36 -11.27 -9.18
N ALA A 156 -7.10 -12.32 -9.96
CA ALA A 156 -6.27 -12.23 -11.15
C ALA A 156 -6.93 -11.36 -12.23
N LYS A 157 -6.12 -10.69 -13.05
CA LYS A 157 -6.62 -9.97 -14.23
C LYS A 157 -6.94 -10.92 -15.41
N PRO A 158 -7.98 -10.64 -16.24
CA PRO A 158 -8.99 -9.60 -16.04
C PRO A 158 -9.92 -9.94 -14.87
N HIS A 159 -10.27 -8.93 -14.07
CA HIS A 159 -11.04 -9.14 -12.84
C HIS A 159 -12.48 -9.57 -13.13
N GLY A 160 -13.01 -10.50 -12.32
CA GLY A 160 -14.38 -11.01 -12.47
C GLY A 160 -15.46 -10.27 -11.67
N ARG A 161 -15.09 -9.29 -10.84
CA ARG A 161 -16.02 -8.46 -10.04
C ARG A 161 -15.95 -7.00 -10.50
N GLU A 162 -17.07 -6.32 -10.43
CA GLU A 162 -17.18 -4.91 -10.85
C GLU A 162 -16.34 -3.98 -9.96
N TYR A 163 -16.53 -4.08 -8.63
CA TYR A 163 -15.81 -3.31 -7.63
C TYR A 163 -14.95 -4.20 -6.75
N LEU A 164 -13.65 -3.92 -6.75
CA LEU A 164 -12.63 -4.61 -5.95
C LEU A 164 -11.85 -3.60 -5.12
N PRO A 165 -11.28 -4.03 -3.98
CA PRO A 165 -10.37 -3.18 -3.21
C PRO A 165 -9.15 -2.84 -4.07
N ASN A 166 -8.71 -1.58 -4.02
CA ASN A 166 -7.45 -1.18 -4.64
C ASN A 166 -6.28 -1.59 -3.74
N LEU A 167 -5.95 -2.89 -3.75
CA LEU A 167 -4.85 -3.43 -2.96
C LEU A 167 -4.05 -4.40 -3.82
N SER A 168 -2.82 -4.02 -4.14
CA SER A 168 -1.96 -4.76 -5.06
C SER A 168 -0.75 -5.36 -4.36
N ASN A 169 -0.30 -6.52 -4.86
CA ASN A 169 0.94 -7.15 -4.47
C ASN A 169 2.16 -6.36 -4.98
N ALA A 170 3.13 -6.10 -4.11
CA ALA A 170 4.37 -5.40 -4.46
C ALA A 170 5.58 -6.32 -4.74
N ALA A 171 5.38 -7.65 -4.75
CA ALA A 171 6.41 -8.66 -5.01
C ALA A 171 7.61 -8.62 -4.03
N LEU A 172 7.34 -8.14 -2.81
CA LEU A 172 8.24 -8.13 -1.67
C LEU A 172 7.54 -8.89 -0.54
N TYR A 173 8.18 -9.93 -0.03
CA TYR A 173 7.58 -10.85 0.93
C TYR A 173 8.50 -11.11 2.12
N VAL A 174 7.92 -11.49 3.26
CA VAL A 174 8.60 -12.27 4.31
C VAL A 174 7.97 -13.66 4.31
N LEU A 175 8.79 -14.71 4.27
CA LEU A 175 8.35 -16.09 4.21
C LEU A 175 8.92 -16.88 5.39
N SER A 176 8.09 -17.74 5.97
CA SER A 176 8.54 -18.80 6.88
C SER A 176 9.20 -19.93 6.07
N PRO A 177 10.20 -20.65 6.61
CA PRO A 177 10.78 -21.83 5.97
C PRO A 177 9.75 -22.93 5.66
N ASP A 178 8.59 -22.95 6.32
CA ASP A 178 7.52 -23.90 6.01
C ASP A 178 7.01 -23.76 4.57
N ILE A 179 7.22 -22.58 3.94
CA ILE A 179 6.85 -22.35 2.54
C ILE A 179 7.43 -23.40 1.60
N PHE A 180 8.65 -23.92 1.89
CA PHE A 180 9.31 -24.89 1.02
C PHE A 180 8.49 -26.17 0.84
N GLN A 181 7.67 -26.56 1.81
CA GLN A 181 6.80 -27.74 1.73
C GLN A 181 5.69 -27.59 0.67
N HIS A 182 5.34 -26.35 0.32
CA HIS A 182 4.30 -26.01 -0.66
C HIS A 182 4.87 -25.69 -2.04
N LEU A 183 6.20 -25.62 -2.19
CA LEU A 183 6.83 -25.32 -3.47
C LEU A 183 7.03 -26.59 -4.31
N PRO A 184 6.71 -26.55 -5.62
CA PRO A 184 6.88 -27.69 -6.48
C PRO A 184 8.35 -27.91 -6.88
N THR A 185 8.83 -29.14 -6.80
CA THR A 185 10.19 -29.50 -7.24
C THR A 185 10.28 -29.60 -8.77
N GLY A 186 11.21 -28.87 -9.38
CA GLY A 186 11.57 -29.01 -10.80
C GLY A 186 10.50 -28.56 -11.80
N ARG A 187 9.49 -27.79 -11.35
CA ARG A 187 8.37 -27.34 -12.19
C ARG A 187 8.27 -25.81 -12.14
N LYS A 188 7.77 -25.23 -13.23
CA LYS A 188 7.45 -23.80 -13.27
C LYS A 188 6.27 -23.51 -12.34
N ALA A 189 6.40 -22.49 -11.49
CA ALA A 189 5.34 -22.02 -10.62
C ALA A 189 5.46 -20.51 -10.33
N ASP A 190 4.33 -19.87 -10.07
CA ASP A 190 4.22 -18.47 -9.70
C ASP A 190 3.57 -18.27 -8.33
N PHE A 191 4.09 -17.33 -7.54
CA PHE A 191 3.57 -17.04 -6.21
C PHE A 191 2.11 -16.58 -6.23
N MET A 192 1.76 -15.66 -7.13
CA MET A 192 0.42 -15.05 -7.16
C MET A 192 -0.63 -15.97 -7.76
N HIS A 193 -0.24 -16.76 -8.77
CA HIS A 193 -1.19 -17.55 -9.56
C HIS A 193 -1.28 -19.02 -9.14
N ASP A 194 -0.24 -19.56 -8.48
CA ASP A 194 -0.20 -20.95 -8.05
C ASP A 194 -0.08 -21.06 -6.52
N ILE A 195 1.00 -20.53 -5.93
CA ILE A 195 1.35 -20.83 -4.53
C ILE A 195 0.40 -20.19 -3.52
N PHE A 196 0.16 -18.89 -3.56
CA PHE A 196 -0.74 -18.25 -2.60
C PHE A 196 -2.19 -18.76 -2.73
N PRO A 197 -2.76 -18.97 -3.94
CA PRO A 197 -4.04 -19.65 -4.08
C PRO A 197 -4.07 -21.05 -3.43
N ASP A 198 -3.03 -21.86 -3.61
CA ASP A 198 -2.92 -23.19 -2.97
C ASP A 198 -2.89 -23.09 -1.45
N LEU A 199 -2.07 -22.17 -0.91
CA LEU A 199 -2.00 -21.92 0.53
C LEU A 199 -3.34 -21.53 1.14
N LEU A 200 -4.10 -20.66 0.46
CA LEU A 200 -5.44 -20.27 0.92
C LEU A 200 -6.40 -21.47 0.91
N ARG A 201 -6.35 -22.32 -0.13
CA ARG A 201 -7.16 -23.55 -0.21
C ARG A 201 -6.81 -24.55 0.88
N ASP A 202 -5.53 -24.64 1.23
CA ASP A 202 -5.01 -25.53 2.28
C ASP A 202 -5.21 -24.96 3.71
N GLY A 203 -5.86 -23.79 3.84
CA GLY A 203 -6.12 -23.15 5.13
C GLY A 203 -4.87 -22.55 5.78
N GLN A 204 -3.78 -22.36 5.02
CA GLN A 204 -2.57 -21.71 5.51
C GLN A 204 -2.79 -20.20 5.65
N ARG A 205 -2.08 -19.62 6.63
CA ARG A 205 -2.23 -18.20 6.98
C ARG A 205 -1.25 -17.35 6.19
N VAL A 206 -1.78 -16.56 5.26
CA VAL A 206 -1.05 -15.56 4.48
C VAL A 206 -1.52 -14.18 4.92
N TYR A 207 -0.60 -13.28 5.27
CA TYR A 207 -0.93 -11.94 5.76
C TYR A 207 -0.48 -10.84 4.81
N ALA A 208 -1.11 -9.67 4.93
CA ALA A 208 -0.81 -8.48 4.14
C ALA A 208 -0.27 -7.36 5.03
N TYR A 209 0.98 -6.98 4.81
CA TYR A 209 1.57 -5.77 5.38
C TYR A 209 1.28 -4.58 4.47
N LYS A 210 0.26 -3.80 4.85
CA LYS A 210 -0.14 -2.60 4.12
C LYS A 210 0.80 -1.44 4.46
N SER A 211 1.48 -0.89 3.46
CA SER A 211 2.39 0.25 3.63
C SER A 211 2.41 1.12 2.38
N ALA A 212 2.64 2.41 2.57
CA ALA A 212 2.72 3.41 1.49
C ALA A 212 4.18 3.75 1.10
N GLU A 213 5.14 2.96 1.57
CA GLU A 213 6.56 3.12 1.25
C GLU A 213 6.86 2.76 -0.20
N TYR A 214 8.02 3.23 -0.70
CA TYR A 214 8.35 3.09 -2.11
C TYR A 214 8.73 1.66 -2.45
N VAL A 215 7.91 0.99 -3.27
CA VAL A 215 8.24 -0.27 -3.96
C VAL A 215 7.71 -0.17 -5.39
N LYS A 216 8.59 -0.23 -6.39
CA LYS A 216 8.21 -0.16 -7.81
C LYS A 216 9.03 -1.09 -8.66
N ASP A 217 8.36 -1.84 -9.53
CA ASP A 217 9.01 -2.64 -10.57
C ASP A 217 9.42 -1.78 -11.77
N MET A 218 10.48 -2.19 -12.44
CA MET A 218 10.93 -1.64 -13.71
C MET A 218 10.62 -2.58 -14.88
N GLY A 219 9.44 -3.21 -14.89
CA GLY A 219 8.98 -4.20 -15.87
C GLY A 219 9.02 -3.79 -17.34
N THR A 220 8.94 -2.48 -17.62
CA THR A 220 8.83 -1.88 -18.96
C THR A 220 9.69 -0.63 -19.04
N ARG A 221 9.89 -0.09 -20.26
CA ARG A 221 10.70 1.11 -20.49
C ARG A 221 10.11 2.33 -19.79
N GLU A 222 8.79 2.45 -19.80
CA GLU A 222 8.05 3.53 -19.16
C GLU A 222 8.22 3.46 -17.63
N ARG A 223 8.13 2.26 -17.05
CA ARG A 223 8.33 2.03 -15.62
C ARG A 223 9.78 2.32 -15.20
N LEU A 224 10.77 1.87 -15.99
CA LEU A 224 12.17 2.21 -15.75
C LEU A 224 12.39 3.73 -15.76
N ALA A 225 11.85 4.45 -16.75
CA ALA A 225 11.96 5.89 -16.81
C ALA A 225 11.28 6.60 -15.61
N LYS A 226 10.11 6.09 -15.16
CA LYS A 226 9.42 6.59 -13.96
C LYS A 226 10.26 6.37 -12.71
N VAL A 227 10.79 5.16 -12.52
CA VAL A 227 11.64 4.79 -11.38
C VAL A 227 12.91 5.65 -11.33
N SER A 228 13.56 5.91 -12.46
CA SER A 228 14.72 6.80 -12.50
C SER A 228 14.38 8.23 -12.08
N ARG A 229 13.29 8.81 -12.59
CA ARG A 229 12.84 10.15 -12.18
C ARG A 229 12.47 10.20 -10.70
N ASP A 230 11.75 9.19 -10.20
CA ASP A 230 11.40 9.09 -8.79
C ASP A 230 12.66 9.04 -7.92
N TYR A 231 13.67 8.26 -8.30
CA TYR A 231 14.94 8.20 -7.59
C TYR A 231 15.67 9.55 -7.60
N ASP A 232 15.80 10.19 -8.75
CA ASP A 232 16.51 11.47 -8.91
C ASP A 232 15.85 12.60 -8.08
N THR A 233 14.54 12.53 -7.87
CA THR A 233 13.78 13.48 -7.03
C THR A 233 13.78 13.12 -5.53
N GLY A 234 14.52 12.08 -5.13
CA GLY A 234 14.61 11.60 -3.75
C GLY A 234 13.31 10.98 -3.23
N LYS A 235 12.36 10.63 -4.11
CA LYS A 235 11.05 10.12 -3.72
C LYS A 235 11.13 8.82 -2.91
N PRO A 236 11.97 7.81 -3.25
CA PRO A 236 12.06 6.60 -2.44
C PRO A 236 12.37 6.88 -0.96
N ALA A 237 13.37 7.73 -0.69
CA ALA A 237 13.76 8.10 0.67
C ALA A 237 12.66 8.88 1.41
N ARG A 238 11.97 9.79 0.71
CA ARG A 238 10.84 10.57 1.26
C ARG A 238 9.63 9.73 1.64
N LEU A 239 9.37 8.64 0.91
CA LEU A 239 8.23 7.77 1.20
C LEU A 239 8.53 6.70 2.25
N SER A 240 9.81 6.51 2.60
CA SER A 240 10.23 5.54 3.62
C SER A 240 9.75 5.94 5.01
N LYS A 241 9.30 4.97 5.82
CA LYS A 241 8.88 5.17 7.22
C LYS A 241 10.03 5.54 8.17
N ARG A 242 11.27 5.69 7.67
CA ARG A 242 12.41 6.19 8.45
C ARG A 242 12.20 7.60 9.00
N ALA A 243 11.39 8.40 8.34
CA ALA A 243 10.99 9.73 8.78
C ALA A 243 9.47 9.85 8.77
N GLY A 244 8.95 10.83 9.50
CA GLY A 244 7.53 11.12 9.49
C GLY A 244 7.07 11.60 8.10
N ARG A 245 5.99 11.04 7.58
CA ARG A 245 5.39 11.45 6.31
C ARG A 245 4.11 12.24 6.56
N PRO A 246 3.96 13.47 6.05
CA PRO A 246 2.71 14.20 6.25
C PRO A 246 1.56 13.59 5.44
N ALA A 247 0.33 13.81 5.92
CA ALA A 247 -0.90 13.28 5.36
C ALA A 247 -1.94 14.36 5.15
N VAL A 248 -2.84 14.11 4.21
CA VAL A 248 -4.12 14.78 4.05
C VAL A 248 -5.19 13.78 4.46
N PHE A 249 -5.78 14.01 5.64
CA PHE A 249 -6.96 13.31 6.12
C PHE A 249 -8.19 13.90 5.45
N LEU A 250 -9.03 13.04 4.90
CA LEU A 250 -10.22 13.41 4.13
C LEU A 250 -11.45 12.83 4.80
N ASP A 251 -12.52 13.62 4.93
CA ASP A 251 -13.86 13.05 5.09
C ASP A 251 -14.38 12.48 3.76
N ARG A 252 -15.39 11.60 3.86
CA ARG A 252 -16.02 10.96 2.72
C ARG A 252 -17.20 11.79 2.19
N ASP A 253 -18.25 11.92 2.99
CA ASP A 253 -19.57 12.37 2.58
C ASP A 253 -19.58 13.90 2.53
N GLY A 254 -19.98 14.52 1.42
CA GLY A 254 -19.90 15.98 1.27
C GLY A 254 -18.50 16.52 0.97
N THR A 255 -17.46 15.66 0.97
CA THR A 255 -16.07 16.02 0.67
C THR A 255 -15.52 15.33 -0.57
N LEU A 256 -15.45 13.99 -0.57
CA LEU A 256 -15.05 13.17 -1.73
C LEU A 256 -16.26 12.83 -2.60
N ILE A 257 -17.36 12.44 -1.97
CA ILE A 257 -18.60 12.03 -2.62
C ILE A 257 -19.73 13.00 -2.28
N GLU A 258 -20.76 13.04 -3.11
CA GLU A 258 -21.99 13.77 -2.80
C GLU A 258 -22.62 13.23 -1.51
N GLU A 259 -23.09 14.14 -0.65
CA GLU A 259 -23.77 13.75 0.58
C GLU A 259 -25.15 13.18 0.26
N VAL A 260 -25.40 11.96 0.70
CA VAL A 260 -26.72 11.33 0.70
C VAL A 260 -27.10 10.91 2.10
N ASP A 261 -28.39 10.98 2.43
CA ASP A 261 -28.86 10.61 3.78
C ASP A 261 -28.63 9.11 4.02
N LEU A 262 -27.73 8.80 4.96
CA LEU A 262 -27.39 7.45 5.39
C LEU A 262 -26.97 6.52 4.24
N LEU A 263 -25.92 6.87 3.49
CA LEU A 263 -25.37 6.03 2.42
C LEU A 263 -25.12 4.58 2.88
N HIS A 264 -25.94 3.65 2.40
CA HIS A 264 -25.87 2.21 2.75
C HIS A 264 -25.97 1.29 1.54
N LYS A 265 -26.06 1.86 0.32
CA LYS A 265 -26.10 1.15 -0.95
C LYS A 265 -25.04 1.69 -1.88
N ALA A 266 -24.37 0.82 -2.63
CA ALA A 266 -23.30 1.23 -3.52
C ALA A 266 -23.82 2.07 -4.69
N GLU A 267 -25.05 1.83 -5.15
CA GLU A 267 -25.64 2.52 -6.29
C GLU A 267 -25.81 4.03 -6.04
N ASP A 268 -26.08 4.41 -4.79
CA ASP A 268 -26.29 5.80 -4.37
C ASP A 268 -24.98 6.61 -4.22
N LEU A 269 -23.82 5.94 -4.26
CA LEU A 269 -22.53 6.64 -4.19
C LEU A 269 -22.23 7.36 -5.51
N CYS A 270 -22.11 8.68 -5.45
CA CYS A 270 -21.68 9.55 -6.55
C CYS A 270 -20.42 10.32 -6.15
N LEU A 271 -19.33 10.12 -6.90
CA LEU A 271 -18.09 10.87 -6.69
C LEU A 271 -18.29 12.32 -7.17
N PHE A 272 -17.76 13.30 -6.43
CA PHE A 272 -17.74 14.66 -6.97
C PHE A 272 -16.83 14.72 -8.22
N PRO A 273 -17.18 15.49 -9.28
CA PRO A 273 -16.41 15.55 -10.52
C PRO A 273 -14.94 16.02 -10.38
N PHE A 274 -14.59 16.60 -9.23
CA PHE A 274 -13.25 17.11 -8.94
C PHE A 274 -12.47 16.22 -7.96
N ALA A 275 -13.09 15.18 -7.39
CA ALA A 275 -12.51 14.44 -6.26
C ALA A 275 -11.34 13.55 -6.70
N ALA A 276 -11.47 12.82 -7.81
CA ALA A 276 -10.40 11.99 -8.33
C ALA A 276 -9.16 12.83 -8.71
N GLU A 277 -9.33 13.96 -9.39
CA GLU A 277 -8.23 14.88 -9.68
C GLU A 277 -7.56 15.41 -8.39
N ALA A 278 -8.35 15.77 -7.38
CA ALA A 278 -7.81 16.27 -6.13
C ALA A 278 -6.98 15.23 -5.38
N VAL A 279 -7.48 13.99 -5.29
CA VAL A 279 -6.74 12.86 -4.70
C VAL A 279 -5.48 12.57 -5.50
N LYS A 280 -5.54 12.65 -6.84
CA LYS A 280 -4.37 12.47 -7.71
C LYS A 280 -3.27 13.48 -7.40
N LYS A 281 -3.60 14.76 -7.24
CA LYS A 281 -2.64 15.81 -6.85
C LYS A 281 -1.99 15.50 -5.50
N ILE A 282 -2.77 15.03 -4.52
CA ILE A 282 -2.24 14.59 -3.22
C ILE A 282 -1.25 13.44 -3.42
N ASN A 283 -1.60 12.41 -4.20
CA ASN A 283 -0.72 11.27 -4.49
C ASN A 283 0.61 11.71 -5.13
N GLU A 284 0.56 12.66 -6.08
CA GLU A 284 1.74 13.13 -6.83
C GLU A 284 2.68 14.00 -5.98
N SER A 285 2.15 14.74 -5.01
CA SER A 285 2.96 15.53 -4.06
C SER A 285 3.84 14.66 -3.14
N GLY A 286 3.45 13.39 -2.95
CA GLY A 286 4.07 12.47 -2.00
C GLY A 286 3.49 12.56 -0.59
N LEU A 287 2.39 13.30 -0.38
CA LEU A 287 1.56 13.21 0.82
C LEU A 287 0.80 11.89 0.87
N LEU A 288 0.39 11.46 2.07
CA LEU A 288 -0.58 10.37 2.21
C LEU A 288 -2.00 10.90 2.02
N ALA A 289 -2.84 10.22 1.25
CA ALA A 289 -4.28 10.48 1.15
C ALA A 289 -5.03 9.46 2.02
N ILE A 290 -5.50 9.88 3.20
CA ILE A 290 -6.13 8.97 4.17
C ILE A 290 -7.60 9.35 4.37
N LEU A 291 -8.52 8.43 4.15
CA LEU A 291 -9.93 8.66 4.45
C LEU A 291 -10.24 8.34 5.91
N VAL A 292 -10.93 9.26 6.60
CA VAL A 292 -11.41 9.10 7.98
C VAL A 292 -12.90 9.45 8.07
N THR A 293 -13.78 8.47 8.25
CA THR A 293 -15.23 8.69 8.15
C THR A 293 -16.07 8.01 9.25
N ASN A 294 -17.18 8.65 9.63
CA ASN A 294 -18.17 8.07 10.55
C ASN A 294 -19.20 7.28 9.75
N GLN A 295 -19.34 5.97 9.99
CA GLN A 295 -20.25 5.08 9.24
C GLN A 295 -21.33 4.48 10.16
N PRO A 296 -22.27 5.30 10.67
CA PRO A 296 -23.28 4.84 11.63
C PRO A 296 -24.31 3.87 11.02
N VAL A 297 -24.34 3.72 9.70
CA VAL A 297 -25.23 2.81 8.97
C VAL A 297 -25.08 1.36 9.42
N VAL A 298 -23.88 0.95 9.84
CA VAL A 298 -23.60 -0.38 10.42
C VAL A 298 -24.27 -0.52 11.78
N ALA A 299 -24.09 0.45 12.70
CA ALA A 299 -24.79 0.43 13.99
C ALA A 299 -26.30 0.53 13.85
N ARG A 300 -26.81 1.17 12.79
CA ARG A 300 -28.24 1.25 12.48
C ARG A 300 -28.75 0.01 11.75
N ASN A 301 -27.91 -0.99 11.52
CA ASN A 301 -28.24 -2.24 10.83
C ASN A 301 -28.81 -2.02 9.40
N LEU A 302 -28.43 -0.90 8.76
CA LEU A 302 -28.83 -0.59 7.38
C LEU A 302 -27.95 -1.30 6.35
N CYS A 303 -26.71 -1.59 6.73
CA CYS A 303 -25.82 -2.47 5.97
C CYS A 303 -24.84 -3.20 6.90
N SER A 304 -24.31 -4.32 6.43
CA SER A 304 -23.21 -5.03 7.07
C SER A 304 -21.85 -4.37 6.79
N THR A 305 -20.80 -4.80 7.49
CA THR A 305 -19.42 -4.37 7.23
C THR A 305 -18.95 -4.76 5.83
N GLU A 306 -19.39 -5.92 5.33
CA GLU A 306 -19.08 -6.42 3.99
C GLU A 306 -19.77 -5.57 2.92
N GLN A 307 -21.04 -5.20 3.14
CA GLN A 307 -21.76 -4.30 2.24
C GLN A 307 -21.13 -2.90 2.24
N LEU A 308 -20.71 -2.39 3.40
CA LEU A 308 -19.96 -1.13 3.48
C LEU A 308 -18.62 -1.22 2.73
N GLN A 309 -17.93 -2.36 2.80
CA GLN A 309 -16.71 -2.59 2.03
C GLN A 309 -16.96 -2.51 0.52
N VAL A 310 -18.11 -3.02 0.03
CA VAL A 310 -18.48 -2.86 -1.40
C VAL A 310 -18.65 -1.38 -1.79
N ILE A 311 -19.22 -0.54 -0.92
CA ILE A 311 -19.32 0.90 -1.13
C ILE A 311 -17.92 1.54 -1.23
N HIS A 312 -17.01 1.18 -0.34
CA HIS A 312 -15.62 1.65 -0.39
C HIS A 312 -14.89 1.17 -1.64
N ASN A 313 -15.07 -0.09 -2.04
CA ASN A 313 -14.48 -0.63 -3.27
C ASN A 313 -14.98 0.12 -4.51
N LYS A 314 -16.28 0.49 -4.56
CA LYS A 314 -16.82 1.33 -5.64
C LYS A 314 -16.13 2.68 -5.68
N MET A 315 -16.00 3.36 -4.54
CA MET A 315 -15.32 4.64 -4.45
C MET A 315 -13.86 4.57 -4.91
N GLU A 316 -13.09 3.57 -4.43
CA GLU A 316 -11.71 3.36 -4.88
C GLU A 316 -11.62 3.07 -6.38
N SER A 317 -12.57 2.29 -6.93
CA SER A 317 -12.64 1.99 -8.36
C SER A 317 -12.88 3.25 -9.19
N LEU A 318 -13.83 4.11 -8.79
CA LEU A 318 -14.13 5.37 -9.48
C LEU A 318 -12.93 6.34 -9.43
N LEU A 319 -12.28 6.50 -8.28
CA LEU A 319 -11.07 7.32 -8.14
C LEU A 319 -9.96 6.86 -9.11
N ALA A 320 -9.78 5.55 -9.22
CA ALA A 320 -8.78 4.98 -10.11
C ALA A 320 -9.15 5.12 -11.59
N GLU A 321 -10.42 4.95 -11.95
CA GLU A 321 -10.91 5.03 -13.33
C GLU A 321 -10.86 6.44 -13.90
N GLU A 322 -11.20 7.47 -13.11
CA GLU A 322 -11.25 8.84 -13.59
C GLU A 322 -9.86 9.47 -13.76
N HIS A 323 -8.96 9.30 -12.79
CA HIS A 323 -7.64 9.99 -12.79
C HIS A 323 -6.46 9.11 -12.34
N GLY A 324 -6.63 7.79 -12.20
CA GLY A 324 -5.61 6.92 -11.61
C GLY A 324 -5.25 7.38 -10.20
N ALA A 325 -6.26 7.85 -9.45
CA ALA A 325 -6.13 8.33 -8.08
C ALA A 325 -6.40 7.18 -7.09
N PHE A 326 -5.81 7.27 -5.91
CA PHE A 326 -6.01 6.26 -4.87
C PHE A 326 -5.90 6.87 -3.47
N LEU A 327 -6.61 6.26 -2.52
CA LEU A 327 -6.42 6.52 -1.11
C LEU A 327 -5.37 5.55 -0.59
N ASP A 328 -4.42 6.02 0.22
CA ASP A 328 -3.43 5.16 0.87
C ASP A 328 -4.12 4.22 1.88
N ASP A 329 -5.14 4.69 2.60
CA ASP A 329 -5.99 3.86 3.46
C ASP A 329 -7.36 4.47 3.76
N ILE A 330 -8.27 3.63 4.25
CA ILE A 330 -9.61 3.99 4.69
C ILE A 330 -9.80 3.55 6.13
N PHE A 331 -10.00 4.53 7.02
CA PHE A 331 -10.35 4.32 8.41
C PHE A 331 -11.79 4.79 8.63
N TYR A 332 -12.62 3.94 9.22
CA TYR A 332 -14.00 4.29 9.48
C TYR A 332 -14.46 3.83 10.86
N CYS A 333 -15.43 4.55 11.41
CA CYS A 333 -16.04 4.20 12.69
C CYS A 333 -17.46 3.68 12.47
N PRO A 334 -17.74 2.39 12.67
CA PRO A 334 -19.08 1.81 12.50
C PRO A 334 -20.05 2.13 13.65
N HIS A 335 -19.57 2.79 14.70
CA HIS A 335 -20.26 2.94 15.98
C HIS A 335 -21.23 4.13 16.04
N HIS A 336 -22.23 3.99 16.90
CA HIS A 336 -23.12 5.09 17.29
C HIS A 336 -23.30 5.15 18.82
N PRO A 337 -23.18 6.32 19.47
CA PRO A 337 -23.17 6.42 20.94
C PRO A 337 -24.55 6.25 21.58
N HIS A 338 -25.62 6.48 20.83
CA HIS A 338 -27.01 6.38 21.31
C HIS A 338 -27.75 5.25 20.61
N GLY A 339 -28.61 4.55 21.36
CA GLY A 339 -29.57 3.58 20.84
C GLY A 339 -30.90 4.23 20.45
N GLY A 340 -31.90 3.40 20.14
CA GLY A 340 -33.27 3.84 19.83
C GLY A 340 -33.59 3.94 18.33
N PHE A 341 -32.77 3.34 17.47
CA PHE A 341 -33.09 3.20 16.05
C PHE A 341 -33.83 1.87 15.79
N PRO A 342 -34.72 1.79 14.79
CA PRO A 342 -35.34 0.54 14.38
C PRO A 342 -34.29 -0.51 14.02
N ASP A 343 -34.45 -1.74 14.51
CA ASP A 343 -33.63 -2.91 14.18
C ASP A 343 -32.13 -2.73 14.37
N GLU A 344 -31.71 -1.84 15.28
CA GLU A 344 -30.31 -1.46 15.44
C GLU A 344 -29.40 -2.62 15.90
N ASN A 345 -28.13 -2.59 15.49
CA ASN A 345 -27.15 -3.61 15.85
C ASN A 345 -26.47 -3.25 17.18
N PRO A 346 -26.74 -3.96 18.30
CA PRO A 346 -26.23 -3.59 19.62
C PRO A 346 -24.71 -3.67 19.74
N ALA A 347 -24.06 -4.53 18.93
CA ALA A 347 -22.60 -4.70 18.96
C ALA A 347 -21.84 -3.40 18.65
N TYR A 348 -22.47 -2.50 17.89
CA TYR A 348 -21.89 -1.23 17.47
C TYR A 348 -22.46 -0.01 18.22
N LYS A 349 -23.33 -0.23 19.24
CA LYS A 349 -23.93 0.82 20.06
C LYS A 349 -23.10 1.11 21.30
N ARG A 350 -22.05 1.90 21.11
CA ARG A 350 -21.15 2.28 22.20
C ARG A 350 -20.53 3.65 21.96
N GLN A 351 -20.16 4.29 23.05
CA GLN A 351 -19.17 5.36 23.01
C GLN A 351 -17.82 4.75 22.64
N CYS A 352 -17.08 5.42 21.76
CA CYS A 352 -15.79 4.94 21.26
C CYS A 352 -14.87 6.12 21.01
N SER A 353 -13.56 5.86 20.95
CA SER A 353 -12.55 6.85 20.58
C SER A 353 -12.44 7.06 19.06
N CYS A 354 -13.03 6.19 18.23
CA CYS A 354 -12.94 6.33 16.77
C CYS A 354 -13.91 7.35 16.17
N ARG A 355 -15.06 7.61 16.82
CA ARG A 355 -16.10 8.42 16.20
C ARG A 355 -15.72 9.88 16.26
N LYS A 356 -15.57 10.52 15.08
CA LYS A 356 -15.32 11.95 14.99
C LYS A 356 -16.38 12.73 15.80
N PRO A 357 -15.99 13.70 16.64
CA PRO A 357 -14.70 14.41 16.63
C PRO A 357 -13.58 13.81 17.48
N ALA A 358 -13.75 12.59 18.01
CA ALA A 358 -12.63 11.87 18.62
C ALA A 358 -11.58 11.48 17.56
N ILE A 359 -10.33 11.35 17.99
CA ILE A 359 -9.17 11.26 17.09
C ILE A 359 -8.68 9.83 16.85
N GLY A 360 -9.37 8.81 17.37
CA GLY A 360 -8.87 7.44 17.36
C GLY A 360 -8.64 6.83 15.97
N LEU A 361 -9.33 7.31 14.92
CA LEU A 361 -9.04 6.91 13.54
C LEU A 361 -7.74 7.55 13.01
N ILE A 362 -7.48 8.80 13.38
CA ILE A 362 -6.24 9.52 13.03
C ILE A 362 -5.06 8.88 13.77
N GLU A 363 -5.19 8.58 15.06
CA GLU A 363 -4.14 7.92 15.84
C GLU A 363 -3.75 6.55 15.26
N GLN A 364 -4.73 5.77 14.79
CA GLN A 364 -4.48 4.50 14.09
C GLN A 364 -3.66 4.72 12.82
N ALA A 365 -4.04 5.70 11.99
CA ALA A 365 -3.32 6.03 10.77
C ALA A 365 -1.90 6.53 11.07
N VAL A 366 -1.74 7.39 12.08
CA VAL A 366 -0.44 7.95 12.51
C VAL A 366 0.50 6.83 12.94
N SER A 367 0.02 5.89 13.75
CA SER A 367 0.81 4.74 14.19
C SER A 367 1.18 3.82 13.02
N LEU A 368 0.26 3.56 12.09
CA LEU A 368 0.48 2.61 11.00
C LEU A 368 1.48 3.16 9.97
N TYR A 369 1.34 4.45 9.61
CA TYR A 369 2.08 5.06 8.51
C TYR A 369 3.22 5.99 8.96
N ASN A 370 3.48 6.11 10.27
CA ASN A 370 4.44 7.06 10.83
C ASN A 370 4.19 8.50 10.33
N ILE A 371 2.97 9.01 10.59
CA ILE A 371 2.53 10.30 10.04
C ILE A 371 3.11 11.46 10.83
N ASP A 372 3.68 12.46 10.13
CA ASP A 372 4.01 13.75 10.74
C ASP A 372 2.75 14.62 10.89
N VAL A 373 2.14 14.56 12.06
CA VAL A 373 0.91 15.30 12.40
C VAL A 373 1.08 16.81 12.22
N SER A 374 2.23 17.37 12.56
CA SER A 374 2.45 18.83 12.56
C SER A 374 2.40 19.45 11.16
N SER A 375 2.72 18.65 10.15
CA SER A 375 2.68 19.05 8.74
C SER A 375 1.46 18.48 7.99
N SER A 376 0.50 17.92 8.71
CA SER A 376 -0.67 17.21 8.16
C SER A 376 -1.97 18.01 8.24
N TRP A 377 -2.95 17.58 7.46
CA TRP A 377 -4.19 18.31 7.20
C TRP A 377 -5.42 17.46 7.46
N MET A 378 -6.51 18.09 7.90
CA MET A 378 -7.86 17.51 7.90
C MET A 378 -8.74 18.35 6.97
N ILE A 379 -9.33 17.71 5.96
CA ILE A 379 -10.29 18.32 5.04
C ILE A 379 -11.65 17.66 5.26
N GLY A 380 -12.67 18.47 5.51
CA GLY A 380 -14.06 18.02 5.61
C GLY A 380 -15.04 19.15 5.37
N ASP A 381 -16.33 18.82 5.34
CA ASP A 381 -17.41 19.77 5.09
C ASP A 381 -18.22 20.11 6.35
N THR A 382 -17.96 19.46 7.50
CA THR A 382 -18.71 19.68 8.75
C THR A 382 -17.86 20.31 9.85
N THR A 383 -18.52 20.93 10.85
CA THR A 383 -17.84 21.39 12.09
C THR A 383 -17.26 20.22 12.89
N VAL A 384 -17.79 19.00 12.71
CA VAL A 384 -17.22 17.78 13.31
C VAL A 384 -15.82 17.50 12.75
N ASP A 385 -15.62 17.63 11.44
CA ASP A 385 -14.32 17.39 10.80
C ASP A 385 -13.28 18.40 11.27
N ILE A 386 -13.66 19.67 11.30
CA ILE A 386 -12.79 20.75 11.79
C ILE A 386 -12.43 20.53 13.25
N GLN A 387 -13.40 20.18 14.10
CA GLN A 387 -13.12 19.86 15.49
C GLN A 387 -12.21 18.62 15.63
N THR A 388 -12.37 17.61 14.77
CA THR A 388 -11.50 16.42 14.74
C THR A 388 -10.06 16.81 14.44
N GLY A 389 -9.86 17.62 13.39
CA GLY A 389 -8.54 18.08 12.99
C GLY A 389 -7.86 18.88 14.09
N LYS A 390 -8.57 19.83 14.72
CA LYS A 390 -8.07 20.59 15.87
C LYS A 390 -7.69 19.71 17.06
N ASN A 391 -8.54 18.74 17.40
CA ASN A 391 -8.26 17.79 18.49
C ASN A 391 -6.99 16.97 18.21
N ALA A 392 -6.73 16.67 16.94
CA ALA A 392 -5.55 15.92 16.51
C ALA A 392 -4.30 16.79 16.30
N GLY A 393 -4.40 18.12 16.41
CA GLY A 393 -3.29 19.04 16.12
C GLY A 393 -2.98 19.20 14.62
N LEU A 394 -3.94 18.89 13.75
CA LEU A 394 -3.84 19.05 12.30
C LEU A 394 -4.26 20.46 11.87
N ARG A 395 -3.73 20.92 10.73
CA ARG A 395 -4.29 22.08 10.04
C ARG A 395 -5.62 21.70 9.41
N THR A 396 -6.59 22.59 9.45
CA THR A 396 -7.98 22.29 9.10
C THR A 396 -8.46 23.08 7.90
N ILE A 397 -9.12 22.38 6.98
CA ILE A 397 -9.75 22.97 5.81
C ILE A 397 -11.23 22.59 5.80
N LEU A 398 -12.09 23.60 5.75
CA LEU A 398 -13.51 23.42 5.47
C LEU A 398 -13.76 23.58 3.96
N VAL A 399 -14.37 22.59 3.32
CA VAL A 399 -14.85 22.72 1.95
C VAL A 399 -16.29 23.24 1.92
N GLN A 400 -16.65 24.00 0.88
CA GLN A 400 -18.01 24.53 0.68
C GLN A 400 -18.95 23.58 -0.06
N THR A 401 -18.57 22.31 -0.17
CA THR A 401 -19.44 21.19 -0.59
C THR A 401 -20.18 20.63 0.63
N GLY A 402 -21.15 19.73 0.43
CA GLY A 402 -21.91 19.12 1.54
C GLY A 402 -22.56 20.13 2.49
N GLN A 403 -22.31 19.98 3.79
CA GLN A 403 -22.87 20.76 4.90
C GLN A 403 -22.25 22.14 5.09
N ARG A 404 -21.06 22.41 4.53
CA ARG A 404 -20.39 23.73 4.57
C ARG A 404 -20.21 24.31 5.98
N GLY A 405 -20.06 23.46 6.99
CA GLY A 405 -19.95 23.82 8.41
C GLY A 405 -21.26 24.30 9.04
N LEU A 406 -22.41 24.08 8.40
CA LEU A 406 -23.72 24.52 8.89
C LEU A 406 -24.39 23.52 9.84
N ASP A 407 -23.73 22.41 10.16
CA ASP A 407 -24.24 21.37 11.06
C ASP A 407 -24.32 21.80 12.53
N LYS A 408 -23.64 22.90 12.91
CA LYS A 408 -23.70 23.56 14.24
C LYS A 408 -23.44 22.62 15.43
N ARG A 409 -22.73 21.51 15.22
CA ARG A 409 -22.43 20.53 16.27
C ARG A 409 -21.30 20.99 17.18
N TYR A 410 -20.33 21.72 16.63
CA TYR A 410 -19.19 22.25 17.36
C TYR A 410 -18.91 23.70 16.96
N PRO A 411 -18.49 24.57 17.90
CA PRO A 411 -18.07 25.94 17.61
C PRO A 411 -16.62 25.97 17.07
N ALA A 412 -16.36 25.18 16.01
CA ALA A 412 -15.02 25.00 15.47
C ALA A 412 -14.80 25.88 14.23
N GLU A 413 -13.87 26.84 14.31
CA GLU A 413 -13.46 27.67 13.17
C GLU A 413 -12.35 27.00 12.36
N PRO A 414 -12.48 26.78 11.05
CA PRO A 414 -11.40 26.19 10.25
C PRO A 414 -10.24 27.16 10.05
N ASP A 415 -9.03 26.64 9.84
CA ASP A 415 -7.86 27.49 9.50
C ASP A 415 -7.99 28.07 8.08
N PHE A 416 -8.59 27.30 7.16
CA PHE A 416 -8.85 27.72 5.79
C PHE A 416 -10.22 27.25 5.29
N VAL A 417 -10.76 27.98 4.31
CA VAL A 417 -12.02 27.63 3.64
C VAL A 417 -11.81 27.66 2.14
N PHE A 418 -12.23 26.59 1.47
CA PHE A 418 -12.09 26.45 0.02
C PHE A 418 -13.40 26.01 -0.62
N LYS A 419 -13.54 26.29 -1.93
CA LYS A 419 -14.77 25.96 -2.66
C LYS A 419 -15.04 24.45 -2.68
N ASN A 420 -14.00 23.66 -2.88
CA ASN A 420 -14.08 22.21 -3.00
C ASN A 420 -12.73 21.54 -2.67
N LEU A 421 -12.71 20.20 -2.71
CA LEU A 421 -11.54 19.40 -2.42
C LEU A 421 -10.36 19.70 -3.36
N LEU A 422 -10.61 19.93 -4.66
CA LEU A 422 -9.55 20.22 -5.62
C LEU A 422 -8.80 21.51 -5.31
N SER A 423 -9.51 22.61 -5.07
CA SER A 423 -8.89 23.87 -4.65
C SER A 423 -8.12 23.76 -3.32
N SER A 424 -8.55 22.86 -2.44
CA SER A 424 -7.84 22.58 -1.19
C SER A 424 -6.55 21.80 -1.45
N ALA A 425 -6.60 20.77 -2.28
CA ALA A 425 -5.44 19.97 -2.67
C ALA A 425 -4.38 20.83 -3.36
N GLU A 426 -4.77 21.69 -4.31
CA GLU A 426 -3.87 22.61 -4.99
C GLU A 426 -3.16 23.56 -4.02
N TYR A 427 -3.89 24.10 -3.04
CA TYR A 427 -3.31 24.95 -2.01
C TYR A 427 -2.24 24.21 -1.19
N ILE A 428 -2.57 23.01 -0.69
CA ILE A 428 -1.66 22.18 0.11
C ILE A 428 -0.40 21.82 -0.70
N THR A 429 -0.57 21.36 -1.94
CA THR A 429 0.57 20.90 -2.74
C THR A 429 1.48 22.06 -3.15
N ASN A 430 0.92 23.24 -3.45
CA ASN A 430 1.72 24.43 -3.74
C ASN A 430 2.50 24.91 -2.51
N GLU A 431 1.89 24.86 -1.32
CA GLU A 431 2.57 25.23 -0.07
C GLU A 431 3.78 24.31 0.19
N GLN A 432 3.66 23.01 -0.10
CA GLN A 432 4.78 22.07 0.01
C GLN A 432 5.88 22.29 -1.01
N GLU A 433 5.55 22.71 -2.23
CA GLU A 433 6.55 23.03 -3.24
C GLU A 433 7.36 24.27 -2.86
N LEU A 434 6.73 25.29 -2.29
CA LEU A 434 7.41 26.49 -1.80
C LEU A 434 8.30 26.25 -0.57
N ALA A 435 8.04 25.17 0.18
CA ALA A 435 8.82 24.80 1.35
C ALA A 435 10.07 23.94 1.03
N LYS A 436 10.20 23.44 -0.21
CA LYS A 436 11.34 22.64 -0.69
C LYS A 436 12.36 23.54 -1.38
#